data_AF-A0A0F9AF01-F1
#
_entry.id   AF-A0A0F9AF01-F1
#
_cell.length_a   1.000
_cell.length_b   1.000
_cell.length_c   1.000
_cell.angle_alpha   90.00
_cell.angle_beta   90.00
_cell.angle_gamma   90.00
#
_symmetry.space_group_name_H-M   'P 1'
#
loop_
_entity.id
_entity.type
_entity.pdbx_description
1 polymer ?
#
loop_
_entity_poly.entity_id
_entity_poly.type
_entity_poly.pdbx_seq_one_letter_code
_entity_poly.pdbx_strand_id
1 'polypeptide(L)'
;MMTYIRDDIDKWFDYSYLSSQRLIYLGSHDSETESGEGESGTDCQMAEFLLKAMLHLNNLSSKPIFIHMNNLGGSWDHGMCIYDAIRASTSHVYGICWG
;
A
#
# COMPACT_ATOMS: atom_id res chain seq x y z
N MET A 1 18.19 -5.11 -14.25
CA MET A 1 17.98 -5.71 -12.92
C MET A 1 17.96 -4.56 -11.93
N MET A 2 16.90 -4.43 -11.11
CA MET A 2 16.88 -3.43 -10.05
C MET A 2 17.89 -3.83 -8.98
N THR A 3 18.80 -2.93 -8.64
CA THR A 3 19.81 -3.14 -7.59
C THR A 3 19.27 -2.52 -6.31
N TYR A 4 19.05 -3.34 -5.28
CA TYR A 4 18.69 -2.86 -3.96
C TYR A 4 19.95 -2.48 -3.19
N ILE A 5 19.91 -1.32 -2.51
CA ILE A 5 20.86 -1.03 -1.44
C ILE A 5 20.27 -1.50 -0.10
N ARG A 6 21.11 -1.71 0.91
CA ARG A 6 20.66 -2.17 2.25
C ARG A 6 19.47 -1.36 2.78
N ASP A 7 19.55 -0.03 2.70
CA ASP A 7 18.49 0.86 3.16
C ASP A 7 17.14 0.64 2.45
N ASP A 8 17.15 0.22 1.18
CA ASP A 8 15.93 -0.09 0.44
C ASP A 8 15.27 -1.36 1.00
N ILE A 9 16.08 -2.35 1.38
CA ILE A 9 15.62 -3.61 1.96
C ILE A 9 15.03 -3.35 3.35
N ASP A 10 15.78 -2.64 4.20
CA ASP A 10 15.34 -2.31 5.57
C ASP A 10 14.01 -1.53 5.51
N LYS A 11 13.92 -0.51 4.64
CA LYS A 11 12.67 0.25 4.46
C LYS A 11 11.51 -0.59 3.93
N TRP A 12 11.79 -1.55 3.06
CA TRP A 12 10.77 -2.42 2.51
C TRP A 12 10.11 -3.27 3.60
N PHE A 13 10.92 -3.91 4.44
CA PHE A 13 10.41 -4.78 5.50
C PHE A 13 9.82 -4.00 6.68
N ASP A 14 10.33 -2.80 6.97
CA ASP A 14 9.84 -2.00 8.10
C ASP A 14 8.61 -1.14 7.76
N TYR A 15 8.51 -0.64 6.52
CA TYR A 15 7.50 0.36 6.15
C TYR A 15 6.60 -0.05 5.00
N SER A 16 6.79 -1.23 4.40
CA SER A 16 5.98 -1.70 3.26
C SER A 16 5.96 -0.71 2.08
N TYR A 17 6.95 0.17 1.99
CA TYR A 17 7.00 1.25 1.01
C TYR A 17 8.43 1.51 0.55
N LEU A 18 8.63 1.46 -0.77
CA LEU A 18 9.92 1.71 -1.39
C LEU A 18 9.81 2.74 -2.52
N SER A 19 10.09 4.00 -2.20
CA SER A 19 9.93 5.13 -3.13
C SER A 19 10.86 5.06 -4.34
N SER A 20 12.08 4.54 -4.17
CA SER A 20 13.09 4.39 -5.23
C SER A 20 12.61 3.47 -6.35
N GLN A 21 11.81 2.46 -6.00
CA GLN A 21 11.24 1.47 -6.92
C GLN A 21 9.75 1.73 -7.22
N ARG A 22 9.14 2.76 -6.60
CA ARG A 22 7.72 3.09 -6.72
C ARG A 22 6.80 1.92 -6.37
N LEU A 23 7.15 1.25 -5.28
CA LEU A 23 6.57 -0.02 -4.89
C LEU A 23 5.94 0.12 -3.49
N ILE A 24 4.71 -0.36 -3.37
CA ILE A 24 3.91 -0.34 -2.14
C ILE A 24 3.45 -1.78 -1.87
N TYR A 25 3.59 -2.25 -0.63
CA TYR A 25 2.87 -3.41 -0.12
C TYR A 25 1.67 -2.93 0.68
N LEU A 26 0.49 -3.44 0.34
CA LEU A 26 -0.79 -3.10 0.94
C LEU A 26 -1.37 -4.35 1.60
N GLY A 27 -0.99 -4.54 2.87
CA GLY A 27 -1.48 -5.63 3.71
C GLY A 27 -2.34 -5.12 4.87
N SER A 28 -3.07 -6.04 5.50
CA SER A 28 -3.79 -5.77 6.74
C SER A 28 -2.83 -5.51 7.90
N HIS A 29 -3.30 -4.74 8.89
CA HIS A 29 -2.58 -4.53 10.13
C HIS A 29 -3.12 -5.49 11.21
N ASP A 30 -2.33 -5.71 12.24
CA ASP A 30 -2.81 -6.41 13.43
C ASP A 30 -3.86 -5.54 14.13
N SER A 31 -4.97 -6.17 14.53
CA SER A 31 -6.05 -5.56 15.29
C SER A 31 -6.46 -6.42 16.46
N GLU A 32 -6.81 -5.76 17.56
CA GLU A 32 -7.51 -6.39 18.66
C GLU A 32 -8.97 -6.57 18.27
N THR A 33 -9.39 -7.82 18.12
CA THR A 33 -10.79 -8.22 17.88
C THR A 33 -11.41 -8.72 19.18
N GLU A 34 -12.73 -8.80 19.25
CA GLU A 34 -13.43 -9.41 20.40
C GLU A 34 -13.00 -10.88 20.64
N SER A 35 -12.48 -11.55 19.61
CA SER A 35 -11.96 -12.92 19.64
C SER A 35 -10.45 -13.06 19.92
N GLY A 36 -9.74 -11.95 20.16
CA GLY A 36 -8.28 -11.92 20.32
C GLY A 36 -7.58 -11.15 19.19
N GLU A 37 -6.30 -11.45 18.91
CA GLU A 37 -5.56 -10.82 17.82
C GLU A 37 -6.01 -11.36 16.45
N GLY A 38 -6.21 -10.45 15.48
CA GLY A 38 -6.58 -10.81 14.11
C GLY A 38 -6.26 -9.70 13.11
N GLU A 39 -6.39 -10.00 11.82
CA GLU A 39 -6.13 -9.02 10.76
C GLU A 39 -7.28 -8.00 10.64
N SER A 40 -6.92 -6.72 10.58
CA SER A 40 -7.88 -5.61 10.49
C SER A 40 -8.59 -5.51 9.13
N GLY A 41 -8.08 -6.24 8.13
CA GLY A 41 -8.59 -6.12 6.77
C GLY A 41 -8.23 -4.77 6.15
N THR A 42 -9.17 -4.22 5.39
CA THR A 42 -9.17 -2.84 4.91
C THR A 42 -9.72 -1.91 5.99
N ASP A 43 -8.87 -1.05 6.53
CA ASP A 43 -9.20 -0.11 7.60
C ASP A 43 -8.67 1.31 7.34
N CYS A 44 -8.84 2.20 8.32
CA CYS A 44 -8.40 3.58 8.22
C CYS A 44 -6.87 3.72 8.08
N GLN A 45 -6.10 2.87 8.78
CA GLN A 45 -4.63 2.91 8.77
C GLN A 45 -4.09 2.50 7.39
N MET A 46 -4.63 1.42 6.83
CA MET A 46 -4.28 0.92 5.50
C MET A 46 -4.63 1.94 4.41
N ALA A 47 -5.82 2.56 4.48
CA ALA A 47 -6.23 3.58 3.52
C ALA A 47 -5.40 4.86 3.62
N GLU A 48 -5.14 5.34 4.84
CA GLU A 48 -4.31 6.53 5.06
C GLU A 48 -2.88 6.33 4.58
N PHE A 49 -2.28 5.16 4.88
CA PHE A 49 -0.95 4.78 4.40
C PHE A 49 -0.88 4.82 2.86
N LEU A 50 -1.81 4.14 2.18
CA LEU A 50 -1.82 4.09 0.72
C LEU A 50 -1.98 5.49 0.12
N LEU A 51 -2.91 6.29 0.64
CA LEU A 51 -3.15 7.65 0.15
C LEU A 51 -1.88 8.51 0.25
N LYS A 52 -1.17 8.47 1.39
CA LYS A 52 0.09 9.19 1.58
C LYS A 52 1.19 8.70 0.63
N ALA A 53 1.34 7.38 0.48
CA ALA A 53 2.33 6.79 -0.42
C ALA A 53 2.06 7.18 -1.89
N MET A 54 0.80 7.09 -2.33
CA MET A 54 0.36 7.48 -3.67
C MET A 54 0.61 8.97 -3.95
N LEU A 55 0.25 9.86 -3.01
CA LEU A 55 0.50 11.28 -3.15
C LEU A 55 1.99 11.58 -3.30
N HIS A 56 2.83 10.98 -2.46
CA HIS A 56 4.27 11.11 -2.55
C HIS A 56 4.80 10.63 -3.91
N LEU A 57 4.43 9.42 -4.35
CA LEU A 57 4.91 8.87 -5.62
C LEU A 57 4.46 9.68 -6.84
N ASN A 58 3.23 10.19 -6.84
CA ASN A 58 2.70 11.05 -7.92
C ASN A 58 3.44 12.39 -7.99
N ASN A 59 3.87 12.96 -6.86
CA ASN A 59 4.69 14.17 -6.83
C ASN A 59 6.12 13.96 -7.34
N LEU A 60 6.66 12.73 -7.23
CA LEU A 60 8.00 12.42 -7.72
C LEU A 60 8.06 12.21 -9.24
N SER A 61 7.07 11.53 -9.82
CA SER A 61 6.96 11.31 -11.26
C SER A 61 5.62 10.69 -11.65
N SER A 62 5.32 10.66 -12.95
CA SER A 62 4.19 9.91 -13.54
C SER A 62 4.54 8.48 -14.00
N LYS A 63 5.72 7.96 -13.59
CA LYS A 63 6.10 6.57 -13.92
C LYS A 63 5.17 5.58 -13.19
N PRO A 64 5.01 4.34 -13.69
CA PRO A 64 4.12 3.37 -13.06
C PRO A 64 4.38 3.16 -11.57
N ILE A 65 3.32 2.85 -10.83
CA ILE A 65 3.35 2.48 -9.41
C ILE A 65 2.91 1.02 -9.33
N PHE A 66 3.64 0.21 -8.56
CA PHE A 66 3.31 -1.19 -8.32
C PHE A 66 2.80 -1.35 -6.89
N ILE A 67 1.58 -1.84 -6.76
CA ILE A 67 0.95 -2.13 -5.47
C ILE A 67 0.80 -3.65 -5.36
N HIS A 68 1.56 -4.25 -4.47
CA HIS A 68 1.38 -5.64 -4.08
C HIS A 68 0.37 -5.70 -2.94
N MET A 69 -0.63 -6.57 -3.05
CA MET A 69 -1.76 -6.60 -2.11
C MET A 69 -1.96 -8.01 -1.58
N ASN A 70 -2.14 -8.13 -0.27
CA ASN A 70 -2.65 -9.32 0.39
C ASN A 70 -3.41 -8.89 1.64
N ASN A 71 -4.73 -8.85 1.54
CA ASN A 71 -5.62 -8.50 2.66
C ASN A 71 -6.99 -9.16 2.44
N LEU A 72 -7.73 -9.37 3.52
CA LEU A 72 -9.02 -10.08 3.53
C LEU A 72 -10.22 -9.23 3.06
N GLY A 73 -9.99 -8.05 2.48
CA GLY A 73 -11.03 -7.02 2.34
C GLY A 73 -11.33 -6.35 3.69
N GLY A 74 -12.43 -5.59 3.81
CA GLY A 74 -12.78 -4.92 5.07
C GLY A 74 -13.79 -3.80 4.91
N SER A 75 -13.53 -2.66 5.54
CA SER A 75 -14.40 -1.48 5.50
C SER A 75 -14.57 -0.95 4.08
N TRP A 76 -15.83 -0.82 3.66
CA TRP A 76 -16.19 -0.33 2.34
C TRP A 76 -15.75 1.13 2.13
N ASP A 77 -15.97 2.01 3.11
CA ASP A 77 -15.61 3.44 3.01
C ASP A 77 -14.09 3.63 2.83
N HIS A 78 -13.28 2.83 3.54
CA HIS A 78 -11.83 2.85 3.41
C HIS A 78 -11.37 2.23 2.08
N GLY A 79 -12.06 1.20 1.60
CA GLY A 79 -11.86 0.67 0.25
C GLY A 79 -12.16 1.70 -0.84
N MET A 80 -13.22 2.50 -0.67
CA MET A 80 -13.57 3.58 -1.60
C MET A 80 -12.53 4.71 -1.59
N CYS A 81 -11.98 5.05 -0.41
CA CYS A 81 -10.86 5.99 -0.31
C CYS A 81 -9.64 5.51 -1.12
N ILE A 82 -9.28 4.23 -0.99
CA ILE A 82 -8.20 3.60 -1.78
C ILE A 82 -8.50 3.64 -3.27
N TYR A 83 -9.72 3.27 -3.67
CA TYR A 83 -10.16 3.28 -5.06
C TYR A 83 -10.06 4.68 -5.68
N ASP A 84 -10.57 5.70 -5.00
CA ASP A 84 -10.54 7.08 -5.48
C ASP A 84 -9.11 7.61 -5.57
N ALA A 85 -8.22 7.24 -4.64
CA ALA A 85 -6.81 7.58 -4.69
C ALA A 85 -6.10 6.98 -5.91
N ILE A 86 -6.39 5.72 -6.23
CA ILE A 86 -5.87 5.05 -7.43
C ILE A 86 -6.41 5.73 -8.69
N ARG A 87 -7.73 6.00 -8.73
CA ARG A 87 -8.38 6.63 -9.88
C ARG A 87 -7.89 8.06 -10.15
N ALA A 88 -7.55 8.80 -9.09
CA ALA A 88 -7.01 10.15 -9.20
C ALA A 88 -5.49 10.20 -9.48
N SER A 89 -4.79 9.06 -9.51
CA SER A 89 -3.35 9.02 -9.71
C SER A 89 -2.95 9.54 -11.10
N THR A 90 -1.90 10.35 -11.14
CA THR A 90 -1.26 10.79 -12.38
C THR A 90 -0.32 9.73 -12.98
N SER A 91 -0.11 8.63 -12.25
CA SER A 91 0.68 7.48 -12.65
C SER A 91 -0.24 6.32 -13.02
N HIS A 92 0.19 5.48 -13.96
CA HIS A 92 -0.49 4.19 -14.12
C HIS A 92 -0.21 3.28 -12.92
N VAL A 93 -1.24 2.63 -12.39
CA VAL A 93 -1.14 1.78 -11.19
C VAL A 93 -1.36 0.33 -11.58
N TYR A 94 -0.38 -0.53 -11.26
CA TYR A 94 -0.51 -1.97 -11.35
C TYR A 94 -0.83 -2.55 -9.97
N GLY A 95 -2.01 -3.15 -9.83
CA GLY A 95 -2.36 -3.95 -8.65
C GLY A 95 -1.99 -5.42 -8.87
N ILE A 96 -1.23 -5.99 -7.94
CA ILE A 96 -0.78 -7.39 -7.96
C ILE A 96 -1.31 -8.05 -6.69
N CYS A 97 -2.31 -8.91 -6.83
CA CYS A 97 -2.92 -9.61 -5.71
C CYS A 97 -2.18 -10.92 -5.42
N TRP A 98 -1.95 -11.19 -4.13
CA TRP A 98 -1.41 -12.45 -3.62
C TRP A 98 -2.43 -13.02 -2.64
N GLY A 99 -2.77 -14.31 -2.78
CA GLY A 99 -3.86 -14.95 -2.04
C GLY A 99 -5.02 -15.30 -2.94
#